data_AF-A0A8S9ZJX3-F1
#
_entry.id   AF-A0A8S9ZJX3-F1
#
_cell.length_a   1.000
_cell.length_b   1.000
_cell.length_c   1.000
_cell.angle_alpha   90.00
_cell.angle_beta   90.00
_cell.angle_gamma   90.00
#
_symmetry.space_group_name_H-M   'P 1'
#
loop_
_entity.id
_entity.type
_entity.pdbx_description
1 polymer ?
#
loop_
_entity_poly.entity_id
_entity_poly.type
_entity_poly.pdbx_seq_one_letter_code
_entity_poly.pdbx_strand_id
1 'polypeptide(L)'
;MTLIQKRVYLQKLFRYDETRNDEQKQIIDKKIIMQLSTENRYHIKYKNTKQLSFLSEKIQSIIDLLQNPMDCSKARIIVCPIMAEKCGLGCLIHQIGYCLALGSRSGRTVILDSDETKIYGFNIKWNELFEPITNCSFEKHVKPFLPLNNYAELPENSDRIVMGWLINHQLDLMKRVFDAAPMEIKDFLCKFTANPVLWFRGQLMKYVLREKEKTLRETNQTISKIPFECEMG
;
A
#
# COMPACT_ATOMS: atom_id res chain seq x y z
N MET A 1 10.87 -16.86 -28.76
CA MET A 1 12.27 -17.02 -29.18
C MET A 1 13.14 -17.30 -27.98
N THR A 2 14.06 -18.26 -28.08
CA THR A 2 15.15 -18.47 -27.11
C THR A 2 16.17 -17.32 -27.16
N LEU A 3 17.00 -17.19 -26.12
CA LEU A 3 18.07 -16.18 -26.04
C LEU A 3 19.03 -16.26 -27.24
N ILE A 4 19.30 -17.48 -27.69
CA ILE A 4 20.13 -17.77 -28.87
C ILE A 4 19.44 -17.26 -30.15
N GLN A 5 18.14 -17.54 -30.31
CA GLN A 5 17.37 -17.07 -31.47
C GLN A 5 17.26 -15.54 -31.52
N LYS A 6 17.07 -14.89 -30.36
CA LYS A 6 17.06 -13.42 -30.26
C LYS A 6 18.41 -12.82 -30.61
N ARG A 7 19.51 -13.41 -30.14
CA ARG A 7 20.86 -12.94 -30.47
C ARG A 7 21.12 -13.00 -31.97
N VAL A 8 20.77 -14.12 -32.62
CA VAL A 8 20.89 -14.29 -34.08
C VAL A 8 20.00 -13.31 -34.85
N TYR A 9 18.78 -13.06 -34.39
CA TYR A 9 17.88 -12.07 -34.98
C TYR A 9 18.46 -10.65 -34.89
N LEU A 10 18.93 -10.25 -33.71
CA LEU A 10 19.53 -8.92 -33.49
C LEU A 10 20.82 -8.75 -34.29
N GLN A 11 21.66 -9.79 -34.41
CA GLN A 11 22.84 -9.79 -35.27
C GLN A 11 22.47 -9.51 -36.74
N LYS A 12 21.43 -10.18 -37.25
CA LYS A 12 20.93 -9.93 -38.62
C LYS A 12 20.33 -8.53 -38.76
N LEU A 13 19.55 -8.06 -37.78
CA LEU A 13 18.93 -6.73 -37.77
C LEU A 13 19.98 -5.62 -37.85
N PHE A 14 21.08 -5.76 -37.10
CA PHE A 14 22.19 -4.81 -37.11
C PHE A 14 23.21 -5.04 -38.24
N ARG A 15 22.90 -5.93 -39.20
CA ARG A 15 23.77 -6.29 -40.34
C ARG A 15 25.18 -6.68 -39.90
N TYR A 16 25.25 -7.55 -38.89
CA TYR A 16 26.50 -8.15 -38.43
C TYR A 16 27.09 -9.01 -39.55
N ASP A 17 28.29 -8.63 -40.00
CA ASP A 17 29.08 -9.34 -40.99
C ASP A 17 30.42 -9.70 -40.32
N GLU A 18 30.75 -10.99 -40.27
CA GLU A 18 31.98 -11.49 -39.64
C GLU A 18 33.26 -11.01 -40.35
N THR A 19 33.13 -10.44 -41.56
CA THR A 19 34.24 -9.97 -42.38
C THR A 19 34.59 -8.49 -42.19
N ARG A 20 33.94 -7.76 -41.28
CA ARG A 20 34.12 -6.31 -41.05
C ARG A 20 35.04 -5.94 -39.88
N ASN A 21 35.70 -4.78 -40.00
CA ASN A 21 36.62 -4.13 -39.05
C ASN A 21 36.22 -4.31 -37.56
N ASP A 22 37.18 -4.69 -36.71
CA ASP A 22 37.04 -4.98 -35.28
C ASP A 22 36.34 -3.85 -34.49
N GLU A 23 36.51 -2.59 -34.89
CA GLU A 23 35.81 -1.45 -34.27
C GLU A 23 34.30 -1.47 -34.50
N GLN A 24 33.85 -1.81 -35.72
CA GLN A 24 32.42 -1.90 -36.04
C GLN A 24 31.78 -3.07 -35.30
N LYS A 25 32.51 -4.17 -35.17
CA LYS A 25 32.10 -5.34 -34.37
C LYS A 25 31.84 -4.95 -32.92
N GLN A 26 32.78 -4.22 -32.28
CA GLN A 26 32.61 -3.75 -30.90
C GLN A 26 31.40 -2.83 -30.73
N ILE A 27 31.13 -1.94 -31.68
CA ILE A 27 29.97 -1.04 -31.63
C ILE A 27 28.65 -1.82 -31.73
N ILE A 28 28.58 -2.81 -32.64
CA ILE A 28 27.38 -3.64 -32.84
C ILE A 28 27.13 -4.52 -31.61
N ASP A 29 28.17 -5.15 -31.07
CA ASP A 29 28.06 -5.98 -29.85
C ASP A 29 27.57 -5.15 -28.65
N LYS A 30 28.08 -3.92 -28.47
CA LYS A 30 27.56 -3.00 -27.44
C LYS A 30 26.07 -2.72 -27.62
N LYS A 31 25.59 -2.48 -28.85
CA LYS A 31 24.16 -2.25 -29.13
C LYS A 31 23.30 -3.48 -28.84
N ILE A 32 23.76 -4.67 -29.18
CA ILE A 32 23.06 -5.93 -28.89
C ILE A 32 22.95 -6.15 -27.38
N ILE A 33 24.05 -5.97 -26.64
CA ILE A 33 24.06 -6.09 -25.17
C ILE A 33 23.11 -5.06 -24.54
N MET A 34 23.13 -3.82 -25.02
CA MET A 34 22.23 -2.78 -24.54
C MET A 34 20.76 -3.15 -24.77
N GLN A 35 20.41 -3.64 -25.96
CA GLN A 35 19.03 -4.06 -26.26
C GLN A 35 18.58 -5.24 -25.38
N LEU A 36 19.41 -6.28 -25.26
CA LEU A 36 19.11 -7.45 -24.44
C LEU A 36 19.00 -7.10 -22.95
N SER A 37 19.87 -6.23 -22.44
CA SER A 37 19.80 -5.75 -21.05
C SER A 37 18.53 -4.94 -20.79
N THR A 38 18.10 -4.14 -21.76
CA THR A 38 16.88 -3.33 -21.69
C THR A 38 15.65 -4.24 -21.69
N GLU A 39 15.55 -5.18 -22.63
CA GLU A 39 14.48 -6.19 -22.65
C GLU A 39 14.43 -7.02 -21.36
N ASN A 40 15.59 -7.46 -20.87
CA ASN A 40 15.66 -8.21 -19.61
C ASN A 40 15.17 -7.37 -18.43
N ARG A 41 15.52 -6.08 -18.37
CA ARG A 41 15.02 -5.14 -17.36
C ARG A 41 13.50 -4.99 -17.45
N TYR A 42 12.94 -4.87 -18.66
CA TYR A 42 11.49 -4.83 -18.86
C TYR A 42 10.81 -6.13 -18.42
N HIS A 43 11.38 -7.29 -18.78
CA HIS A 43 10.85 -8.59 -18.37
C HIS A 43 10.91 -8.80 -16.86
N ILE A 44 12.01 -8.43 -16.20
CA ILE A 44 12.15 -8.47 -14.75
C ILE A 44 11.14 -7.52 -14.10
N LYS A 45 11.03 -6.27 -14.57
CA LYS A 45 10.07 -5.29 -14.06
C LYS A 45 8.65 -5.83 -14.17
N TYR A 46 8.24 -6.33 -15.33
CA TYR A 46 6.92 -6.93 -15.55
C TYR A 46 6.66 -8.13 -14.64
N LYS A 47 7.62 -9.06 -14.53
CA LYS A 47 7.51 -10.23 -13.65
C LYS A 47 7.37 -9.80 -12.19
N ASN A 48 8.18 -8.85 -11.73
CA ASN A 48 8.11 -8.31 -10.37
C ASN A 48 6.75 -7.64 -10.12
N THR A 49 6.24 -6.84 -11.05
CA THR A 49 4.90 -6.22 -10.95
C THR A 49 3.81 -7.28 -10.80
N LYS A 50 3.86 -8.36 -11.58
CA LYS A 50 2.87 -9.44 -11.48
C LYS A 50 2.92 -10.14 -10.10
N GLN A 51 4.11 -10.42 -9.59
CA GLN A 51 4.29 -11.04 -8.26
C GLN A 51 3.81 -10.13 -7.14
N LEU A 52 4.15 -8.84 -7.18
CA LEU A 52 3.72 -7.85 -6.20
C LEU A 52 2.21 -7.59 -6.29
N SER A 53 1.60 -7.60 -7.48
CA SER A 53 0.14 -7.46 -7.64
C SER A 53 -0.61 -8.61 -6.95
N PHE A 54 -0.16 -9.85 -7.19
CA PHE A 54 -0.74 -11.02 -6.54
C PHE A 54 -0.65 -10.95 -5.01
N LEU A 55 0.50 -10.52 -4.48
CA LEU A 55 0.63 -10.32 -3.03
C LEU A 55 -0.24 -9.17 -2.53
N SER A 56 -0.34 -8.08 -3.29
CA SER A 56 -1.21 -6.93 -2.98
C SER A 56 -2.66 -7.39 -2.82
N GLU A 57 -3.19 -8.16 -3.77
CA GLU A 57 -4.55 -8.70 -3.71
C GLU A 57 -4.80 -9.52 -2.44
N LYS A 58 -3.86 -10.39 -2.07
CA LYS A 58 -3.94 -11.17 -0.81
C LYS A 58 -3.94 -10.28 0.43
N ILE A 59 -3.04 -9.31 0.48
CA ILE A 59 -2.95 -8.39 1.62
C ILE A 59 -4.22 -7.55 1.73
N GLN A 60 -4.74 -7.03 0.61
CA GLN A 60 -6.00 -6.28 0.62
C GLN A 60 -7.16 -7.16 1.14
N SER A 61 -7.25 -8.42 0.71
CA SER A 61 -8.26 -9.35 1.20
C SER A 61 -8.11 -9.66 2.70
N ILE A 62 -6.88 -9.82 3.21
CA ILE A 62 -6.64 -10.05 4.65
C ILE A 62 -7.04 -8.83 5.47
N ILE A 63 -6.65 -7.62 5.04
CA ILE A 63 -7.06 -6.39 5.72
C ILE A 63 -8.57 -6.28 5.70
N ASP A 64 -9.22 -6.58 4.57
CA ASP A 64 -10.67 -6.50 4.45
C ASP A 64 -11.40 -7.46 5.38
N LEU A 65 -10.94 -8.71 5.49
CA LEU A 65 -11.49 -9.71 6.41
C LEU A 65 -11.33 -9.29 7.87
N LEU A 66 -10.19 -8.71 8.23
CA LEU A 66 -9.96 -8.20 9.59
C LEU A 66 -10.87 -7.01 9.90
N GLN A 67 -11.09 -6.15 8.90
CA GLN A 67 -11.84 -4.92 9.05
C GLN A 67 -13.36 -5.12 8.96
N ASN A 68 -13.82 -6.21 8.36
CA ASN A 68 -15.24 -6.49 8.18
C ASN A 68 -15.66 -7.80 8.87
N PRO A 69 -15.61 -7.87 10.21
CA PRO A 69 -16.06 -9.05 10.94
C PRO A 69 -17.55 -9.29 10.72
N MET A 70 -17.97 -10.57 10.80
CA MET A 70 -19.38 -10.96 10.71
C MET A 70 -20.22 -10.41 11.88
N ASP A 71 -19.62 -10.29 13.07
CA ASP A 71 -20.26 -9.76 14.28
C ASP A 71 -19.36 -8.73 14.96
N CYS A 72 -19.61 -7.45 14.69
CA CYS A 72 -18.90 -6.32 15.28
C CYS A 72 -18.98 -6.28 16.82
N SER A 73 -20.00 -6.88 17.43
CA SER A 73 -20.15 -6.89 18.90
C SER A 73 -19.17 -7.87 19.56
N LYS A 74 -18.72 -8.89 18.82
CA LYS A 74 -17.74 -9.89 19.28
C LYS A 74 -16.32 -9.60 18.81
N ALA A 75 -16.17 -8.77 17.78
CA ALA A 75 -14.87 -8.37 17.28
C ALA A 75 -14.02 -7.70 18.37
N ARG A 76 -12.71 -7.98 18.33
CA ARG A 76 -11.73 -7.22 19.11
C ARG A 76 -11.44 -5.94 18.36
N ILE A 77 -11.57 -4.82 19.04
CA ILE A 77 -11.56 -3.50 18.41
C ILE A 77 -10.38 -2.71 18.95
N ILE A 78 -9.74 -1.96 18.06
CA ILE A 78 -8.92 -0.81 18.42
C ILE A 78 -9.56 0.44 17.86
N VAL A 79 -9.84 1.39 18.75
CA VAL A 79 -10.42 2.68 18.38
C VAL A 79 -9.29 3.62 18.01
N CYS A 80 -9.37 4.20 16.82
CA CYS A 80 -8.40 5.13 16.30
C CYS A 80 -8.83 6.56 16.62
N PRO A 81 -8.17 7.27 17.55
CA PRO A 81 -8.43 8.68 17.77
C PRO A 81 -7.94 9.49 16.58
N ILE A 82 -8.84 10.20 15.90
CA ILE A 82 -8.50 10.97 14.71
C ILE A 82 -8.47 12.46 15.04
N MET A 83 -7.38 13.14 14.72
CA MET A 83 -7.24 14.59 14.90
C MET A 83 -7.72 15.35 13.65
N ALA A 84 -8.93 15.03 13.20
CA ALA A 84 -9.52 15.50 11.94
C ALA A 84 -9.65 17.03 11.84
N GLU A 85 -9.64 17.76 12.95
CA GLU A 85 -9.76 19.22 12.95
C GLU A 85 -8.42 19.96 13.08
N LYS A 86 -7.31 19.22 13.21
CA LYS A 86 -5.98 19.80 13.49
C LYS A 86 -4.97 19.57 12.37
N CYS A 87 -5.29 18.74 11.36
CA CYS A 87 -4.39 18.49 10.24
C CYS A 87 -5.12 18.11 8.95
N GLY A 88 -4.50 18.43 7.80
CA GLY A 88 -5.07 18.18 6.47
C GLY A 88 -5.18 16.70 6.07
N LEU A 89 -5.76 16.44 4.89
CA LEU A 89 -6.04 15.11 4.36
C LEU A 89 -4.85 14.13 4.42
N GLY A 90 -3.66 14.57 4.04
CA GLY A 90 -2.46 13.72 4.07
C GLY A 90 -2.06 13.25 5.48
N CYS A 91 -2.27 14.09 6.51
CA CYS A 91 -2.04 13.70 7.90
C CYS A 91 -3.11 12.71 8.38
N LEU A 92 -4.38 12.96 8.03
CA LEU A 92 -5.49 12.06 8.32
C LEU A 92 -5.26 10.65 7.74
N ILE A 93 -4.87 10.55 6.48
CA ILE A 93 -4.56 9.27 5.82
C ILE A 93 -3.44 8.52 6.57
N HIS A 94 -2.39 9.21 7.00
CA HIS A 94 -1.31 8.60 7.76
C HIS A 94 -1.75 8.15 9.16
N GLN A 95 -2.64 8.89 9.84
CA GLN A 95 -3.21 8.48 11.13
C GLN A 95 -4.03 7.20 10.98
N ILE A 96 -4.91 7.13 9.98
CA ILE A 96 -5.71 5.93 9.70
C ILE A 96 -4.79 4.75 9.32
N GLY A 97 -3.78 5.00 8.48
CA GLY A 97 -2.81 3.98 8.10
C GLY A 97 -1.98 3.44 9.27
N TYR A 98 -1.62 4.29 10.23
CA TYR A 98 -1.00 3.86 11.49
C TYR A 98 -1.93 2.94 12.27
N CYS A 99 -3.19 3.35 12.46
CA CYS A 99 -4.16 2.53 13.18
C CYS A 99 -4.41 1.20 12.49
N LEU A 100 -4.44 1.14 11.14
CA LEU A 100 -4.49 -0.12 10.39
C LEU A 100 -3.27 -1.00 10.62
N ALA A 101 -2.07 -0.43 10.68
CA ALA A 101 -0.87 -1.20 11.05
C ALA A 101 -0.99 -1.79 12.46
N LEU A 102 -1.47 -0.98 13.42
CA LEU A 102 -1.64 -1.39 14.81
C LEU A 102 -2.75 -2.46 14.97
N GLY A 103 -3.87 -2.30 14.28
CA GLY A 103 -4.96 -3.28 14.21
C GLY A 103 -4.50 -4.59 13.57
N SER A 104 -3.77 -4.51 12.46
CA SER A 104 -3.21 -5.69 11.78
C SER A 104 -2.24 -6.45 12.69
N ARG A 105 -1.35 -5.74 13.38
CA ARG A 105 -0.40 -6.34 14.34
C ARG A 105 -1.12 -7.03 15.51
N SER A 106 -2.18 -6.41 16.02
CA SER A 106 -2.89 -6.89 17.22
C SER A 106 -4.06 -7.82 16.92
N GLY A 107 -4.35 -8.09 15.64
CA GLY A 107 -5.53 -8.86 15.22
C GLY A 107 -6.84 -8.19 15.63
N ARG A 108 -6.90 -6.86 15.60
CA ARG A 108 -8.06 -6.05 15.99
C ARG A 108 -8.61 -5.27 14.80
N THR A 109 -9.93 -5.23 14.70
CA THR A 109 -10.67 -4.36 13.78
C THR A 109 -10.48 -2.91 14.20
N VAL A 110 -10.09 -2.05 13.27
CA VAL A 110 -9.92 -0.61 13.50
C VAL A 110 -11.23 0.12 13.26
N ILE A 111 -11.70 0.86 14.26
CA ILE A 111 -12.85 1.77 14.16
C ILE A 111 -12.35 3.20 14.42
N LEU A 112 -12.77 4.18 13.60
CA LEU A 112 -12.47 5.59 13.86
C LEU A 112 -13.28 6.08 15.07
N ASP A 113 -12.79 7.07 15.81
CA ASP A 113 -13.49 7.65 16.96
C ASP A 113 -14.76 8.45 16.60
N SER A 114 -15.12 8.51 15.31
CA SER A 114 -16.38 9.06 14.81
C SER A 114 -16.79 8.41 13.49
N ASP A 115 -18.06 8.01 13.39
CA ASP A 115 -18.68 7.55 12.15
C ASP A 115 -18.82 8.68 11.10
N GLU A 116 -18.66 9.94 11.53
CA GLU A 116 -18.79 11.15 10.71
C GLU A 116 -17.47 11.92 10.55
N THR A 117 -16.34 11.22 10.59
CA THR A 117 -15.01 11.83 10.44
C THR A 117 -14.96 12.82 9.28
N LYS A 118 -14.73 14.11 9.56
CA LYS A 118 -14.62 15.18 8.57
C LYS A 118 -13.18 15.35 8.09
N ILE A 119 -12.99 15.83 6.87
CA ILE A 119 -11.66 16.14 6.34
C ILE A 119 -11.36 17.62 6.62
N TYR A 120 -10.30 17.91 7.39
CA TYR A 120 -9.95 19.30 7.72
C TYR A 120 -9.84 20.21 6.49
N GLY A 121 -10.41 21.41 6.58
CA GLY A 121 -10.40 22.39 5.50
C GLY A 121 -11.44 22.12 4.40
N PHE A 122 -12.17 21.00 4.48
CA PHE A 122 -13.25 20.66 3.56
C PHE A 122 -14.53 20.41 4.37
N ASN A 123 -15.67 20.90 3.89
CA ASN A 123 -16.97 20.56 4.47
C ASN A 123 -17.46 19.20 3.91
N ILE A 124 -16.60 18.18 3.99
CA ILE A 124 -16.81 16.85 3.40
C ILE A 124 -16.44 15.79 4.44
N LYS A 125 -17.32 14.80 4.62
CA LYS A 125 -17.07 13.61 5.44
C LYS A 125 -16.23 12.60 4.68
N TRP A 126 -15.43 11.82 5.40
CA TRP A 126 -14.60 10.75 4.85
C TRP A 126 -15.42 9.80 3.95
N ASN A 127 -16.58 9.38 4.45
CA ASN A 127 -17.48 8.45 3.77
C ASN A 127 -18.22 9.06 2.56
N GLU A 128 -18.04 10.34 2.24
CA GLU A 128 -18.54 10.92 0.99
C GLU A 128 -17.57 10.67 -0.18
N LEU A 129 -16.26 10.50 0.11
CA LEU A 129 -15.22 10.31 -0.90
C LEU A 129 -14.68 8.88 -0.93
N PHE A 130 -14.51 8.27 0.25
CA PHE A 130 -13.87 6.97 0.40
C PHE A 130 -14.82 5.96 1.03
N GLU A 131 -14.54 4.69 0.80
CA GLU A 131 -15.19 3.59 1.50
C GLU A 131 -14.88 3.67 3.00
N PRO A 132 -15.80 3.20 3.86
CA PRO A 132 -15.53 3.11 5.28
C PRO A 132 -14.36 2.17 5.53
N ILE A 133 -13.61 2.45 6.60
CA ILE A 133 -12.45 1.66 7.01
C ILE A 133 -12.85 0.27 7.51
N THR A 134 -14.10 0.11 7.94
CA THR A 134 -14.71 -1.09 8.53
C THR A 134 -16.23 -1.02 8.39
N ASN A 135 -16.93 -2.16 8.40
CA ASN A 135 -18.39 -2.25 8.50
C ASN A 135 -18.92 -1.99 9.92
N CYS A 136 -18.05 -1.83 10.92
CA CYS A 136 -18.44 -1.58 12.31
C CYS A 136 -18.59 -0.07 12.60
N SER A 137 -19.65 0.29 13.32
CA SER A 137 -19.94 1.66 13.78
C SER A 137 -19.36 1.95 15.16
N PHE A 138 -18.77 3.14 15.33
CA PHE A 138 -18.35 3.69 16.61
C PHE A 138 -19.55 3.90 17.55
N GLU A 139 -20.60 4.58 17.07
CA GLU A 139 -21.78 4.91 17.86
C GLU A 139 -22.46 3.65 18.43
N LYS A 140 -22.55 2.59 17.63
CA LYS A 140 -23.21 1.35 18.03
C LYS A 140 -22.32 0.41 18.85
N HIS A 141 -21.06 0.23 18.46
CA HIS A 141 -20.22 -0.86 18.99
C HIS A 141 -19.14 -0.41 19.97
N VAL A 142 -18.88 0.91 20.07
CA VAL A 142 -17.80 1.47 20.90
C VAL A 142 -18.33 2.41 21.97
N LYS A 143 -19.15 3.39 21.60
CA LYS A 143 -19.65 4.44 22.52
C LYS A 143 -20.26 3.92 23.83
N PRO A 144 -21.01 2.81 23.84
CA PRO A 144 -21.55 2.25 25.09
C PRO A 144 -20.49 1.75 26.09
N PHE A 145 -19.24 1.58 25.66
CA PHE A 145 -18.13 1.04 26.46
C PHE A 145 -17.11 2.10 26.89
N LEU A 146 -17.38 3.39 26.66
CA LEU A 146 -16.50 4.48 27.11
C LEU A 146 -16.57 4.65 28.65
N PRO A 147 -15.47 5.06 29.32
CA PRO A 147 -14.13 5.31 28.77
C PRO A 147 -13.33 4.02 28.49
N LEU A 148 -12.37 4.09 27.57
CA LEU A 148 -11.55 2.95 27.16
C LEU A 148 -10.11 3.06 27.68
N ASN A 149 -9.53 1.92 28.01
CA ASN A 149 -8.11 1.80 28.33
C ASN A 149 -7.23 1.97 27.07
N ASN A 150 -6.04 2.53 27.25
CA ASN A 150 -5.08 2.67 26.16
C ASN A 150 -4.39 1.34 25.85
N TYR A 151 -4.31 0.98 24.57
CA TYR A 151 -3.65 -0.24 24.11
C TYR A 151 -2.20 -0.36 24.59
N ALA A 152 -1.45 0.75 24.65
CA ALA A 152 -0.04 0.72 25.02
C ALA A 152 0.21 0.50 26.53
N GLU A 153 -0.80 0.69 27.36
CA GLU A 153 -0.70 0.54 28.82
C GLU A 153 -1.08 -0.87 29.26
N LEU A 154 -1.47 -1.73 28.30
CA LEU A 154 -2.03 -3.04 28.56
C LEU A 154 -1.11 -4.16 28.05
N PRO A 155 -1.10 -5.33 28.71
CA PRO A 155 -0.56 -6.54 28.13
C PRO A 155 -1.29 -6.85 26.80
N GLU A 156 -0.58 -7.41 25.81
CA GLU A 156 -1.21 -7.92 24.60
C GLU A 156 -2.34 -8.91 25.02
N ASN A 157 -3.60 -8.57 24.67
CA ASN A 157 -4.81 -9.39 24.90
C ASN A 157 -5.68 -9.20 26.15
N SER A 158 -5.60 -8.10 26.89
CA SER A 158 -6.53 -7.87 28.02
C SER A 158 -7.98 -7.56 27.57
N ASP A 159 -8.22 -6.40 26.96
CA ASP A 159 -9.59 -5.90 26.72
C ASP A 159 -10.09 -6.16 25.29
N ARG A 160 -11.41 -6.35 25.14
CA ARG A 160 -12.04 -6.49 23.81
C ARG A 160 -11.95 -5.21 23.00
N ILE A 161 -12.22 -4.06 23.60
CA ILE A 161 -12.12 -2.73 22.98
C ILE A 161 -11.03 -1.95 23.71
N VAL A 162 -10.10 -1.38 22.95
CA VAL A 162 -9.00 -0.56 23.46
C VAL A 162 -8.87 0.71 22.63
N MET A 163 -8.32 1.75 23.22
CA MET A 163 -8.03 3.01 22.55
C MET A 163 -6.60 3.01 22.00
N GLY A 164 -6.42 3.39 20.74
CA GLY A 164 -5.13 3.45 20.06
C GLY A 164 -4.44 4.82 20.15
N TRP A 165 -4.50 5.48 21.31
CA TRP A 165 -3.88 6.81 21.49
C TRP A 165 -2.37 6.76 21.25
N LEU A 166 -1.90 7.71 20.45
CA LEU A 166 -0.49 8.08 20.36
C LEU A 166 -0.12 9.00 21.53
N ILE A 167 0.37 8.44 22.63
CA ILE A 167 0.90 9.25 23.75
C ILE A 167 2.40 9.50 23.51
N ASN A 168 2.91 10.67 23.91
CA ASN A 168 4.31 11.11 23.70
C ASN A 168 5.40 10.09 24.12
N HIS A 169 5.11 9.15 25.01
CA HIS A 169 6.01 8.04 25.39
C HIS A 169 6.04 6.86 24.39
N GLN A 170 5.30 6.94 23.27
CA GLN A 170 5.14 5.86 22.29
C GLN A 170 5.95 6.03 21.01
N LEU A 171 6.95 6.91 20.97
CA LEU A 171 7.83 7.04 19.80
C LEU A 171 8.43 5.69 19.37
N ASP A 172 8.75 4.81 20.32
CA ASP A 172 9.29 3.48 20.04
C ASP A 172 8.23 2.48 19.56
N LEU A 173 6.99 2.58 20.03
CA LEU A 173 5.89 1.78 19.49
C LEU A 173 5.54 2.25 18.08
N MET A 174 5.44 3.56 17.86
CA MET A 174 5.26 4.16 16.54
C MET A 174 6.35 3.71 15.57
N LYS A 175 7.63 3.84 15.93
CA LYS A 175 8.75 3.37 15.11
C LYS A 175 8.61 1.89 14.77
N ARG A 176 8.36 1.03 15.77
CA ARG A 176 8.20 -0.41 15.54
C ARG A 176 7.01 -0.76 14.66
N VAL A 177 5.88 -0.07 14.80
CA VAL A 177 4.65 -0.34 14.01
C VAL A 177 4.80 0.18 12.59
N PHE A 178 5.37 1.38 12.42
CA PHE A 178 5.60 1.94 11.09
C PHE A 178 6.70 1.19 10.36
N ASP A 179 7.85 0.91 10.97
CA ASP A 179 9.02 0.31 10.32
C ASP A 179 8.91 -1.21 10.12
N ALA A 180 7.78 -1.81 10.49
CA ALA A 180 7.55 -3.24 10.33
C ALA A 180 6.68 -3.58 9.12
N ALA A 181 7.12 -4.60 8.39
CA ALA A 181 6.26 -5.42 7.53
C ALA A 181 6.14 -6.81 8.18
N PRO A 182 5.07 -7.58 7.88
CA PRO A 182 4.93 -8.94 8.37
C PRO A 182 6.14 -9.81 7.99
N MET A 183 6.69 -10.56 8.95
CA MET A 183 7.88 -11.37 8.72
C MET A 183 7.63 -12.49 7.72
N GLU A 184 6.39 -12.98 7.66
CA GLU A 184 5.91 -14.06 6.79
C GLU A 184 6.10 -13.74 5.30
N ILE A 185 6.12 -12.45 4.95
CA ILE A 185 6.28 -11.99 3.55
C ILE A 185 7.64 -11.35 3.29
N LYS A 186 8.54 -11.33 4.28
CA LYS A 186 9.84 -10.65 4.20
C LYS A 186 10.66 -11.13 3.01
N ASP A 187 10.90 -12.44 2.91
CA ASP A 187 11.77 -13.00 1.87
C ASP A 187 11.19 -12.79 0.46
N PHE A 188 9.86 -12.85 0.36
CA PHE A 188 9.16 -12.53 -0.88
C PHE A 188 9.38 -11.06 -1.26
N LEU A 189 9.18 -10.12 -0.33
CA LEU A 189 9.36 -8.70 -0.62
C LEU A 189 10.81 -8.34 -0.93
N CYS A 190 11.77 -8.86 -0.18
CA CYS A 190 13.20 -8.66 -0.43
C CYS A 190 13.63 -9.11 -1.83
N LYS A 191 12.92 -10.07 -2.43
CA LYS A 191 13.18 -10.54 -3.80
C LYS A 191 12.62 -9.62 -4.88
N PHE A 192 11.53 -8.90 -4.61
CA PHE A 192 10.74 -8.21 -5.65
C PHE A 192 10.64 -6.69 -5.48
N THR A 193 11.01 -6.13 -4.33
CA THR A 193 11.03 -4.67 -4.08
C THR A 193 12.32 -4.25 -3.38
N ALA A 194 12.83 -3.06 -3.72
CA ALA A 194 14.00 -2.45 -3.08
C ALA A 194 13.69 -1.92 -1.66
N ASN A 195 12.42 -1.68 -1.35
CA ASN A 195 11.99 -1.22 -0.02
C ASN A 195 10.72 -1.99 0.43
N PRO A 196 10.89 -3.16 1.09
CA PRO A 196 9.80 -3.99 1.60
C PRO A 196 8.83 -3.25 2.52
N VAL A 197 9.36 -2.48 3.47
CA VAL A 197 8.58 -1.76 4.48
C VAL A 197 7.72 -0.69 3.82
N LEU A 198 8.31 0.13 2.93
CA LEU A 198 7.56 1.15 2.20
C LEU A 198 6.49 0.54 1.30
N TRP A 199 6.80 -0.57 0.63
CA TRP A 199 5.82 -1.27 -0.21
C TRP A 199 4.63 -1.77 0.62
N PHE A 200 4.90 -2.34 1.81
CA PHE A 200 3.84 -2.80 2.72
C PHE A 200 2.99 -1.64 3.25
N ARG A 201 3.62 -0.52 3.65
CA ARG A 201 2.89 0.71 4.01
C ARG A 201 1.97 1.18 2.89
N GLY A 202 2.44 1.09 1.64
CA GLY A 202 1.63 1.37 0.46
C GLY A 202 0.36 0.52 0.37
N GLN A 203 0.38 -0.71 0.88
CA GLN A 203 -0.83 -1.55 0.96
C GLN A 203 -1.84 -1.03 1.97
N LEU A 204 -1.39 -0.53 3.12
CA LEU A 204 -2.28 0.10 4.10
C LEU A 204 -2.92 1.36 3.51
N MET A 205 -2.12 2.22 2.85
CA MET A 205 -2.64 3.43 2.20
C MET A 205 -3.59 3.10 1.06
N LYS A 206 -3.31 2.06 0.28
CA LYS A 206 -4.22 1.54 -0.75
C LYS A 206 -5.57 1.11 -0.16
N TYR A 207 -5.57 0.51 1.03
CA TYR A 207 -6.80 0.15 1.74
C TYR A 207 -7.54 1.42 2.20
N VAL A 208 -6.84 2.38 2.81
CA VAL A 208 -7.45 3.65 3.25
C VAL A 208 -8.09 4.40 2.08
N LEU A 209 -7.40 4.50 0.93
CA LEU A 209 -7.81 5.31 -0.21
C LEU A 209 -8.76 4.58 -1.19
N ARG A 210 -9.56 3.62 -0.73
CA ARG A 210 -10.62 3.04 -1.56
C ARG A 210 -11.66 4.12 -1.86
N GLU A 211 -11.66 4.62 -3.08
CA GLU A 211 -12.63 5.60 -3.54
C GLU A 211 -14.02 4.98 -3.66
N LYS A 212 -15.05 5.76 -3.32
CA LYS A 212 -16.43 5.42 -3.71
C LYS A 212 -16.59 5.52 -5.21
N GLU A 213 -17.57 4.81 -5.76
CA GLU A 213 -17.85 4.78 -7.20
C GLU A 213 -17.95 6.19 -7.83
N LYS A 214 -18.64 7.13 -7.15
CA LYS A 214 -18.75 8.52 -7.61
C LYS A 214 -17.37 9.19 -7.72
N THR A 215 -16.57 9.12 -6.66
CA THR A 215 -15.24 9.70 -6.59
C THR A 215 -14.31 9.08 -7.62
N LEU A 216 -14.31 7.74 -7.75
CA LEU A 216 -13.52 7.03 -8.75
C LEU A 216 -13.87 7.48 -10.18
N ARG A 217 -15.16 7.68 -10.50
CA ARG A 217 -15.58 8.21 -11.80
C ARG A 217 -15.05 9.61 -12.06
N GLU A 218 -15.18 10.52 -11.09
CA GLU A 218 -14.70 11.90 -11.18
C GLU A 218 -13.17 11.98 -11.30
N THR A 219 -12.45 11.16 -10.53
CA THR A 219 -10.99 11.00 -10.62
C THR A 219 -10.58 10.53 -12.02
N ASN A 220 -11.20 9.46 -12.54
CA ASN A 220 -10.87 8.94 -13.88
C ASN A 220 -11.16 9.94 -15.01
N GLN A 221 -12.28 10.67 -14.93
CA GLN A 221 -12.62 11.73 -15.89
C GLN A 221 -11.64 12.89 -15.86
N THR A 222 -11.09 13.21 -14.69
CA THR A 222 -10.07 14.25 -14.54
C THR A 222 -8.75 13.77 -15.11
N ILE A 223 -8.32 12.56 -14.75
CA ILE A 223 -7.07 11.92 -15.23
C ILE A 223 -7.05 11.85 -16.75
N SER A 224 -8.16 11.49 -17.41
CA SER A 224 -8.20 11.37 -18.88
C SER A 224 -7.99 12.71 -19.62
N LYS A 225 -8.13 13.84 -18.93
CA LYS A 225 -7.92 15.19 -19.50
C LYS A 225 -6.50 15.70 -19.27
N ILE A 226 -5.72 15.03 -18.42
CA ILE A 226 -4.34 15.41 -18.13
C ILE A 226 -3.43 14.65 -19.11
N PRO A 227 -2.64 15.33 -19.93
CA PRO A 227 -1.67 14.67 -20.81
C PRO A 227 -0.50 14.16 -19.97
N PHE A 228 -0.59 12.92 -19.49
CA PHE A 228 0.55 12.23 -18.89
C PHE A 228 1.48 11.76 -20.01
N GLU A 229 2.27 12.68 -20.57
CA GLU A 229 3.39 12.30 -21.42
C GLU A 229 4.48 11.69 -20.53
N CYS A 230 4.75 10.40 -20.72
CA CYS A 230 6.00 9.84 -20.24
C CYS A 230 7.09 10.44 -21.13
N GLU A 231 7.83 11.44 -20.62
CA GLU A 231 9.10 11.83 -21.23
C GLU A 231 9.99 10.58 -21.28
N MET A 232 10.03 9.93 -22.44
CA MET A 232 11.02 8.91 -22.76
C MET A 232 12.30 9.66 -23.15
N GLY A 233 13.01 10.16 -22.14
CA GLY A 233 14.41 10.59 -22.25
C GLY A 233 15.36 9.39 -22.27
#